data_AF-A0A2M9KNM9-F1
#
_entry.id   AF-A0A2M9KNM9-F1
#
_cell.length_a   1.000
_cell.length_b   1.000
_cell.length_c   1.000
_cell.angle_alpha   90.00
_cell.angle_beta   90.00
_cell.angle_gamma   90.00
#
_symmetry.space_group_name_H-M   'P 1'
#
loop_
_entity.id
_entity.type
_entity.pdbx_description
1 polymer ?
#
loop_
_entity_poly.entity_id
_entity_poly.type
_entity_poly.pdbx_seq_one_letter_code
_entity_poly.pdbx_strand_id
1 'polypeptide(L)'
;MIDSAALAALNAASQGFVLYSDIADRLGTASGDATEGLDEEHVEALRAGFLFFLRTDGTFVGEYVGAGSQPWPRDLSSISERTIEIWAAYAAVADHPGARGRLHDILRVVSSGRGKIEHLRAAADFYVESADWFEAAPQVSSGRLRAADSLVRAFELALSVNLPTAADIAATMVARANAEMDRDDEGPGAVGALLDPLVERPKWHAQALPVAERAAEHYRRDPHVRASFLRDLAAVTKGDPGGVERINRAIAATYTNAAEGFTGVAKLMMLTEAAVHARDKGLTDLHTDIRMKQQALTREDLELQKVRFDVGMPEKLFDAASAYIGEAKDLEDALRRIAGHPAPPQAESTAEGDEQGLQPSFLRLDTNRINTAGPVLVHNTGKQDDPGQNQRAIRLELTGVLISHQLDVLWERFEPSIREMTTALTALVVLPAERARLLARAFRLYWEYDDLALFVALPLVEGILRRYLQQHIPVINLAKGESAGGVGQLGGLLRSLADTPDLAGSAWARSFLLLLAEPTAGPNVRNTIAHDLWESFPPRHQTAMVLLAALVFLLAASAGPTGGAEG
;
A
#
# COMPACT_ATOMS: atom_id res chain seq x y z
N MET A 1 -2.32 28.69 -45.74
CA MET A 1 -2.15 27.92 -47.00
C MET A 1 -1.74 26.52 -46.59
N ILE A 2 -2.36 25.45 -47.10
CA ILE A 2 -1.95 24.06 -46.76
C ILE A 2 -0.74 23.71 -47.62
N ASP A 3 0.30 23.15 -46.99
CA ASP A 3 1.40 22.53 -47.74
C ASP A 3 0.99 21.12 -48.18
N SER A 4 1.05 20.88 -49.49
CA SER A 4 0.59 19.63 -50.10
C SER A 4 1.47 18.43 -49.75
N ALA A 5 2.78 18.66 -49.59
CA ALA A 5 3.71 17.60 -49.20
C ALA A 5 3.46 17.19 -47.74
N ALA A 6 3.29 18.15 -46.84
CA ALA A 6 2.99 17.89 -45.43
C ALA A 6 1.61 17.24 -45.23
N LEU A 7 0.62 17.57 -46.08
CA LEU A 7 -0.67 16.87 -46.07
C LEU A 7 -0.54 15.40 -46.47
N ALA A 8 0.21 15.12 -47.56
CA ALA A 8 0.48 13.75 -47.98
C ALA A 8 1.24 12.97 -46.89
N ALA A 9 2.21 13.60 -46.23
CA ALA A 9 2.95 13.01 -45.12
C ALA A 9 2.05 12.74 -43.91
N LEU A 10 1.15 13.66 -43.54
CA LEU A 10 0.18 13.45 -42.47
C LEU A 10 -0.77 12.29 -42.77
N ASN A 11 -1.32 12.23 -43.98
CA ASN A 11 -2.24 11.17 -44.37
C ASN A 11 -1.56 9.80 -44.39
N ALA A 12 -0.30 9.74 -44.83
CA ALA A 12 0.52 8.53 -44.77
C ALA A 12 0.85 8.13 -43.32
N ALA A 13 1.28 9.09 -42.49
CA ALA A 13 1.60 8.86 -41.08
C ALA A 13 0.39 8.38 -40.27
N SER A 14 -0.80 8.83 -40.65
CA SER A 14 -2.08 8.47 -40.02
C SER A 14 -2.65 7.11 -40.48
N GLN A 15 -1.97 6.35 -41.35
CA GLN A 15 -2.45 5.01 -41.71
C GLN A 15 -2.16 3.99 -40.61
N GLY A 16 -3.20 3.34 -40.09
CA GLY A 16 -3.09 2.25 -39.13
C GLY A 16 -2.35 2.60 -37.84
N PHE A 17 -2.40 3.86 -37.38
CA PHE A 17 -1.86 4.23 -36.08
C PHE A 17 -2.84 3.84 -34.96
N VAL A 18 -2.32 3.64 -33.77
CA VAL A 18 -3.14 3.50 -32.55
C VAL A 18 -2.80 4.61 -31.57
N LEU A 19 -1.52 4.99 -31.48
CA LEU A 19 -1.06 6.06 -30.60
C LEU A 19 -0.77 7.33 -31.42
N TYR A 20 -1.09 8.50 -30.87
CA TYR A 20 -0.79 9.77 -31.55
C TYR A 20 0.71 10.03 -31.66
N SER A 21 1.52 9.47 -30.75
CA SER A 21 2.98 9.46 -30.85
C SER A 21 3.47 8.80 -32.14
N ASP A 22 2.78 7.75 -32.63
CA ASP A 22 3.15 7.07 -33.87
C ASP A 22 3.06 8.04 -35.06
N ILE A 23 2.05 8.91 -35.08
CA ILE A 23 1.91 9.94 -36.13
C ILE A 23 3.06 10.93 -36.03
N ALA A 24 3.35 11.42 -34.81
CA ALA A 24 4.40 12.40 -34.59
C ALA A 24 5.80 11.86 -34.96
N ASP A 25 6.07 10.59 -34.67
CA ASP A 25 7.32 9.92 -34.99
C ASP A 25 7.46 9.72 -36.51
N ARG A 26 6.40 9.22 -37.17
CA ARG A 26 6.39 9.03 -38.63
C ARG A 26 6.53 10.35 -39.39
N LEU A 27 5.89 11.42 -38.91
CA LEU A 27 6.08 12.78 -39.43
C LEU A 27 7.53 13.26 -39.26
N GLY A 28 8.15 12.97 -38.10
CA GLY A 28 9.55 13.28 -37.84
C GLY A 28 10.50 12.56 -38.79
N THR A 29 10.27 11.26 -39.03
CA THR A 29 11.05 10.47 -40.00
C THR A 29 10.90 11.02 -41.42
N ALA A 30 9.68 11.32 -41.86
CA ALA A 30 9.43 11.86 -43.21
C ALA A 30 10.14 13.20 -43.46
N SER A 31 10.32 14.01 -42.42
CA SER A 31 11.09 15.26 -42.48
C SER A 31 12.60 15.04 -42.52
N GLY A 32 13.11 13.99 -41.88
CA GLY A 32 14.54 13.67 -41.81
C GLY A 32 15.10 13.06 -43.11
N ASP A 33 14.27 12.37 -43.89
CA ASP A 33 14.67 11.65 -45.11
C ASP A 33 14.83 12.55 -46.36
N ALA A 34 14.99 13.87 -46.16
CA ALA A 34 15.22 14.87 -47.22
C ALA A 34 14.17 14.83 -48.35
N THR A 35 12.90 14.59 -48.02
CA THR A 35 11.80 14.70 -48.97
C THR A 35 11.70 16.16 -49.47
N GLU A 36 12.13 16.43 -50.71
CA GLU A 36 12.12 17.79 -51.28
C GLU A 36 10.70 18.39 -51.19
N GLY A 37 10.57 19.53 -50.52
CA GLY A 37 9.36 20.34 -50.50
C GLY A 37 8.47 20.25 -49.26
N LEU A 38 8.85 19.50 -48.21
CA LEU A 38 8.15 19.56 -46.92
C LEU A 38 8.44 20.88 -46.18
N ASP A 39 7.40 21.61 -45.81
CA ASP A 39 7.52 22.77 -44.94
C ASP A 39 7.73 22.32 -43.47
N GLU A 40 8.94 22.55 -42.94
CA GLU A 40 9.33 22.17 -41.59
C GLU A 40 8.44 22.82 -40.52
N GLU A 41 7.95 24.05 -40.74
CA GLU A 41 7.02 24.73 -39.81
C GLU A 41 5.72 23.93 -39.67
N HIS A 42 5.19 23.45 -40.79
CA HIS A 42 3.96 22.68 -40.84
C HIS A 42 4.12 21.33 -40.17
N VAL A 43 5.22 20.63 -40.43
CA VAL A 43 5.50 19.32 -39.83
C VAL A 43 5.68 19.45 -38.32
N GLU A 44 6.49 20.40 -37.85
CA GLU A 44 6.73 20.60 -36.42
C GLU A 44 5.47 21.01 -35.66
N ALA A 45 4.64 21.87 -36.26
CA ALA A 45 3.32 22.20 -35.72
C ALA A 45 2.45 20.94 -35.57
N LEU A 46 2.35 20.10 -36.61
CA LEU A 46 1.55 18.88 -36.56
C LEU A 46 2.08 17.89 -35.51
N ARG A 47 3.39 17.66 -35.45
CA ARG A 47 4.03 16.81 -34.44
C ARG A 47 3.71 17.28 -33.03
N ALA A 48 3.84 18.58 -32.77
CA ALA A 48 3.47 19.17 -31.48
C ALA A 48 2.01 18.86 -31.13
N GLY A 49 1.07 19.08 -32.07
CA GLY A 49 -0.36 18.78 -31.87
C GLY A 49 -0.65 17.33 -31.47
N PHE A 50 0.08 16.36 -32.01
CA PHE A 50 -0.09 14.95 -31.66
C PHE A 50 0.61 14.55 -30.35
N LEU A 51 1.60 15.32 -29.90
CA LEU A 51 2.38 15.07 -28.68
C LEU A 51 1.89 15.81 -27.44
N PHE A 52 1.02 16.82 -27.60
CA PHE A 52 0.17 17.23 -26.48
C PHE A 52 -0.58 16.00 -25.97
N PHE A 53 -0.77 15.87 -24.66
CA PHE A 53 -1.59 14.82 -24.05
C PHE A 53 -2.61 15.44 -23.10
N LEU A 54 -3.74 14.74 -22.93
CA LEU A 54 -4.84 15.21 -22.10
C LEU A 54 -4.67 14.63 -20.68
N ARG A 55 -4.71 15.49 -19.66
CA ARG A 55 -4.71 15.08 -18.25
C ARG A 55 -6.12 14.72 -17.78
N THR A 56 -6.21 14.05 -16.64
CA THR A 56 -7.48 13.65 -16.00
C THR A 56 -8.37 14.84 -15.62
N ASP A 57 -7.81 16.04 -15.46
CA ASP A 57 -8.56 17.28 -15.23
C ASP A 57 -9.09 17.94 -16.52
N GLY A 58 -8.87 17.31 -17.68
CA GLY A 58 -9.31 17.80 -18.99
C GLY A 58 -8.41 18.88 -19.60
N THR A 59 -7.25 19.16 -19.00
CA THR A 59 -6.25 20.09 -19.54
C THR A 59 -5.27 19.39 -20.46
N PHE A 60 -4.81 20.08 -21.50
CA PHE A 60 -3.75 19.60 -22.37
C PHE A 60 -2.39 20.09 -21.88
N VAL A 61 -1.41 19.20 -21.86
CA VAL A 61 -0.01 19.52 -21.57
C VAL A 61 0.87 18.89 -22.63
N GLY A 62 1.86 19.63 -23.10
CA GLY A 62 2.84 19.14 -24.07
C GLY A 62 4.23 19.16 -23.47
N GLU A 63 5.01 18.11 -23.73
CA GLU A 63 6.46 18.10 -23.52
C GLU A 63 7.12 17.73 -24.84
N TYR A 64 7.29 18.72 -25.72
CA TYR A 64 7.91 18.52 -27.02
C TYR A 64 9.12 19.44 -27.18
N VAL A 65 10.28 18.83 -27.37
CA VAL A 65 11.51 19.52 -27.75
C VAL A 65 11.66 19.30 -29.25
N GLY A 66 11.11 20.22 -30.04
CA GLY A 66 11.16 20.15 -31.50
C GLY A 66 12.56 20.38 -32.06
N ALA A 67 12.66 20.56 -33.39
CA ALA A 67 13.94 20.80 -34.07
C ALA A 67 14.60 22.16 -33.73
N GLY A 68 13.83 23.10 -33.16
CA GLY A 68 14.30 24.44 -32.77
C GLY A 68 15.10 24.48 -31.47
N SER A 69 15.76 25.62 -31.22
CA SER A 69 16.58 25.85 -30.02
C SER A 69 15.79 26.13 -28.74
N GLN A 70 14.47 26.31 -28.84
CA GLN A 70 13.58 26.50 -27.70
C GLN A 70 12.55 25.35 -27.63
N PRO A 71 12.28 24.81 -26.42
CA PRO A 71 11.24 23.81 -26.24
C PRO A 71 9.87 24.42 -26.55
N TRP A 72 8.96 23.60 -27.08
CA TRP A 72 7.60 24.04 -27.33
C TRP A 72 6.88 24.41 -26.02
N PRO A 73 5.96 25.39 -26.05
CA PRO A 73 5.23 25.79 -24.86
C PRO A 73 4.46 24.62 -24.25
N ARG A 74 4.57 24.46 -22.92
CA ARG A 74 3.80 23.44 -22.19
C ARG A 74 2.30 23.74 -22.15
N ASP A 75 1.94 25.02 -22.18
CA ASP A 75 0.56 25.51 -22.15
C ASP A 75 0.10 25.92 -23.56
N LEU A 76 -1.07 25.42 -23.96
CA LEU A 76 -1.72 25.77 -25.22
C LEU A 76 -2.03 27.26 -25.35
N SER A 77 -2.19 27.99 -24.24
CA SER A 77 -2.42 29.45 -24.25
C SER A 77 -1.26 30.26 -24.84
N SER A 78 -0.06 29.67 -24.87
CA SER A 78 1.18 30.31 -25.32
C SER A 78 1.59 29.88 -26.74
N ILE A 79 0.73 29.15 -27.45
CA ILE A 79 0.96 28.72 -28.83
C ILE A 79 0.70 29.89 -29.79
N SER A 80 1.53 30.04 -30.81
CA SER A 80 1.40 31.12 -31.79
C SER A 80 0.13 30.99 -32.63
N GLU A 81 -0.45 32.12 -33.03
CA GLU A 81 -1.62 32.15 -33.92
C GLU A 81 -1.35 31.39 -35.23
N ARG A 82 -0.13 31.49 -35.76
CA ARG A 82 0.32 30.76 -36.95
C ARG A 82 0.20 29.24 -36.80
N THR A 83 0.60 28.68 -35.65
CA THR A 83 0.45 27.24 -35.40
C THR A 83 -1.01 26.85 -35.28
N ILE A 84 -1.84 27.69 -34.66
CA ILE A 84 -3.30 27.46 -34.55
C ILE A 84 -3.93 27.43 -35.95
N GLU A 85 -3.54 28.34 -36.84
CA GLU A 85 -3.98 28.35 -38.25
C GLU A 85 -3.56 27.08 -39.00
N ILE A 86 -2.34 26.60 -38.77
CA ILE A 86 -1.84 25.34 -39.34
C ILE A 86 -2.73 24.18 -38.88
N TRP A 87 -2.94 24.01 -37.57
CA TRP A 87 -3.81 22.96 -37.03
C TRP A 87 -5.23 23.04 -37.59
N ALA A 88 -5.81 24.24 -37.66
CA ALA A 88 -7.16 24.44 -38.21
C ALA A 88 -7.25 24.04 -39.69
N ALA A 89 -6.22 24.37 -40.48
CA ALA A 89 -6.15 24.01 -41.89
C ALA A 89 -6.10 22.48 -42.08
N TYR A 90 -5.24 21.77 -41.34
CA TYR A 90 -5.12 20.31 -41.45
C TYR A 90 -6.30 19.55 -40.84
N ALA A 91 -6.90 20.05 -39.75
CA ALA A 91 -8.10 19.43 -39.17
C ALA A 91 -9.27 19.35 -40.18
N ALA A 92 -9.35 20.32 -41.09
CA ALA A 92 -10.37 20.36 -42.13
C ALA A 92 -10.17 19.33 -43.26
N VAL A 93 -8.93 18.91 -43.55
CA VAL A 93 -8.59 18.16 -44.77
C VAL A 93 -7.88 16.81 -44.57
N ALA A 94 -7.41 16.49 -43.37
CA ALA A 94 -6.72 15.21 -43.13
C ALA A 94 -7.67 14.02 -43.37
N ASP A 95 -7.15 12.91 -43.88
CA ASP A 95 -7.99 11.76 -44.26
C ASP A 95 -8.51 10.98 -43.04
N HIS A 96 -7.66 10.80 -42.02
CA HIS A 96 -7.99 9.94 -40.88
C HIS A 96 -8.83 10.70 -39.84
N PRO A 97 -10.05 10.25 -39.49
CA PRO A 97 -10.93 10.95 -38.56
C PRO A 97 -10.30 11.12 -37.17
N GLY A 98 -9.55 10.14 -36.66
CA GLY A 98 -8.83 10.28 -35.39
C GLY A 98 -7.84 11.45 -35.36
N ALA A 99 -7.13 11.71 -36.48
CA ALA A 99 -6.21 12.83 -36.57
C ALA A 99 -6.97 14.18 -36.57
N ARG A 100 -8.08 14.25 -37.31
CA ARG A 100 -8.96 15.43 -37.35
C ARG A 100 -9.59 15.71 -35.99
N GLY A 101 -10.12 14.67 -35.33
CA GLY A 101 -10.71 14.75 -34.00
C GLY A 101 -9.72 15.27 -32.99
N ARG A 102 -8.48 14.79 -33.04
CA ARG A 102 -7.39 15.27 -32.19
C ARG A 102 -7.09 16.76 -32.38
N LEU A 103 -6.91 17.20 -33.62
CA LEU A 103 -6.61 18.60 -33.92
C LEU A 103 -7.77 19.52 -33.52
N HIS A 104 -9.03 19.11 -33.79
CA HIS A 104 -10.20 19.85 -33.34
C HIS A 104 -10.35 19.91 -31.81
N ASP A 105 -10.00 18.85 -31.09
CA ASP A 105 -10.01 18.81 -29.62
C ASP A 105 -9.00 19.79 -29.02
N ILE A 106 -7.84 19.98 -29.66
CA ILE A 106 -6.87 21.00 -29.26
C ILE A 106 -7.37 22.40 -29.64
N LEU A 107 -7.87 22.57 -30.86
CA LEU A 107 -8.39 23.85 -31.36
C LEU A 107 -9.52 24.41 -30.49
N ARG A 108 -10.36 23.56 -29.88
CA ARG A 108 -11.42 24.01 -28.96
C ARG A 108 -10.87 24.71 -27.70
N VAL A 109 -9.64 24.39 -27.29
CA VAL A 109 -9.03 24.94 -26.07
C VAL A 109 -8.49 26.34 -26.34
N VAL A 110 -7.87 26.53 -27.51
CA VAL A 110 -7.29 27.82 -27.93
C VAL A 110 -8.31 28.76 -28.59
N SER A 111 -9.45 28.23 -29.04
CA SER A 111 -10.53 29.03 -29.63
C SER A 111 -11.48 29.63 -28.58
N SER A 112 -12.16 30.71 -28.96
CA SER A 112 -13.18 31.37 -28.13
C SER A 112 -14.55 31.45 -28.82
N GLY A 113 -15.59 31.74 -28.04
CA GLY A 113 -16.95 31.98 -28.53
C GLY A 113 -17.50 30.85 -29.41
N ARG A 114 -17.97 31.21 -30.61
CA ARG A 114 -18.60 30.28 -31.56
C ARG A 114 -17.62 29.25 -32.14
N GLY A 115 -16.39 29.65 -32.45
CA GLY A 115 -15.37 28.74 -33.00
C GLY A 115 -15.01 27.60 -32.06
N LYS A 116 -14.99 27.87 -30.74
CA LYS A 116 -14.82 26.83 -29.71
C LYS A 116 -15.89 25.74 -29.80
N ILE A 117 -17.16 26.13 -29.96
CA ILE A 117 -18.28 25.19 -30.02
C ILE A 117 -18.25 24.39 -31.32
N GLU A 118 -17.87 25.02 -32.44
CA GLU A 118 -17.74 24.36 -33.74
C GLU A 118 -16.63 23.29 -33.72
N HIS A 119 -15.44 23.62 -33.21
CA HIS A 119 -14.35 22.65 -33.07
C HIS A 119 -14.69 21.53 -32.07
N LEU A 120 -15.38 21.83 -30.99
CA LEU A 120 -15.82 20.81 -30.05
C LEU A 120 -16.78 19.81 -30.70
N ARG A 121 -17.77 20.29 -31.47
CA ARG A 121 -18.70 19.41 -32.21
C ARG A 121 -17.97 18.56 -33.23
N ALA A 122 -17.12 19.19 -34.04
CA ALA A 122 -16.30 18.48 -35.02
C ALA A 122 -15.41 17.41 -34.36
N ALA A 123 -14.78 17.73 -33.22
CA ALA A 123 -13.98 16.77 -32.47
C ALA A 123 -14.82 15.57 -32.00
N ALA A 124 -16.01 15.82 -31.42
CA ALA A 124 -16.89 14.76 -30.99
C ALA A 124 -17.32 13.85 -32.16
N ASP A 125 -17.74 14.44 -33.28
CA ASP A 125 -18.18 13.69 -34.47
C ASP A 125 -17.04 12.84 -35.05
N PHE A 126 -15.84 13.42 -35.20
CA PHE A 126 -14.68 12.68 -35.71
C PHE A 126 -14.16 11.61 -34.76
N TYR A 127 -14.29 11.80 -33.44
CA TYR A 127 -13.94 10.74 -32.50
C TYR A 127 -14.92 9.56 -32.58
N VAL A 128 -16.21 9.81 -32.80
CA VAL A 128 -17.19 8.74 -33.10
C VAL A 128 -16.80 8.00 -34.36
N GLU A 129 -16.54 8.72 -35.46
CA GLU A 129 -16.12 8.12 -36.74
C GLU A 129 -14.81 7.34 -36.61
N SER A 130 -13.85 7.85 -35.82
CA SER A 130 -12.55 7.20 -35.63
C SER A 130 -12.63 5.86 -34.90
N ALA A 131 -13.71 5.61 -34.17
CA ALA A 131 -13.89 4.35 -33.46
C ALA A 131 -13.83 3.16 -34.42
N ASP A 132 -14.52 3.22 -35.56
CA ASP A 132 -14.54 2.14 -36.56
C ASP A 132 -13.15 1.94 -37.21
N TRP A 133 -12.44 3.04 -37.44
CA TRP A 133 -11.08 3.01 -37.98
C TRP A 133 -10.09 2.32 -37.04
N PHE A 134 -10.13 2.65 -35.75
CA PHE A 134 -9.26 2.02 -34.76
C PHE A 134 -9.63 0.55 -34.52
N GLU A 135 -10.89 0.17 -34.70
CA GLU A 135 -11.30 -1.23 -34.64
C GLU A 135 -10.67 -2.08 -35.75
N ALA A 136 -10.58 -1.49 -36.95
CA ALA A 136 -9.98 -2.11 -38.12
C ALA A 136 -8.44 -2.06 -38.11
N ALA A 137 -7.82 -1.46 -37.09
CA ALA A 137 -6.37 -1.34 -37.01
C ALA A 137 -5.69 -2.71 -36.87
N PRO A 138 -4.47 -2.89 -37.42
CA PRO A 138 -3.75 -4.16 -37.35
C PRO A 138 -3.47 -4.64 -35.91
N GLN A 139 -3.24 -3.71 -34.98
CA GLN A 139 -3.03 -4.01 -33.56
C GLN A 139 -4.36 -4.17 -32.84
N VAL A 140 -5.02 -5.31 -33.09
CA VAL A 140 -6.42 -5.58 -32.69
C VAL A 140 -6.76 -5.15 -31.25
N SER A 141 -6.01 -5.62 -30.23
CA SER A 141 -6.34 -5.31 -28.82
C SER A 141 -6.17 -3.83 -28.48
N SER A 142 -5.07 -3.19 -28.90
CA SER A 142 -4.82 -1.77 -28.65
C SER A 142 -5.76 -0.87 -29.46
N GLY A 143 -6.10 -1.28 -30.69
CA GLY A 143 -7.06 -0.61 -31.56
C GLY A 143 -8.46 -0.58 -30.94
N ARG A 144 -8.94 -1.70 -30.38
CA ARG A 144 -10.24 -1.77 -29.68
C ARG A 144 -10.29 -0.85 -28.47
N LEU A 145 -9.26 -0.88 -27.61
CA LEU A 145 -9.20 0.03 -26.46
C LEU A 145 -9.19 1.49 -26.90
N ARG A 146 -8.39 1.83 -27.92
CA ARG A 146 -8.36 3.17 -28.49
C ARG A 146 -9.69 3.61 -29.08
N ALA A 147 -10.40 2.67 -29.67
CA ALA A 147 -11.71 2.91 -30.22
C ALA A 147 -12.75 3.16 -29.11
N ALA A 148 -12.63 2.47 -27.96
CA ALA A 148 -13.40 2.78 -26.76
C ALA A 148 -13.05 4.19 -26.22
N ASP A 149 -11.77 4.51 -26.06
CA ASP A 149 -11.30 5.83 -25.61
C ASP A 149 -11.83 6.96 -26.49
N SER A 150 -11.91 6.73 -27.81
CA SER A 150 -12.43 7.70 -28.77
C SER A 150 -13.92 7.98 -28.53
N LEU A 151 -14.73 6.93 -28.31
CA LEU A 151 -16.14 7.09 -27.97
C LEU A 151 -16.35 7.77 -26.61
N VAL A 152 -15.56 7.40 -25.61
CA VAL A 152 -15.58 8.06 -24.28
C VAL A 152 -15.27 9.54 -24.43
N ARG A 153 -14.23 9.87 -25.20
CA ARG A 153 -13.85 11.26 -25.43
C ARG A 153 -14.93 12.05 -26.16
N ALA A 154 -15.53 11.46 -27.19
CA ALA A 154 -16.66 12.06 -27.90
C ALA A 154 -17.83 12.35 -26.95
N PHE A 155 -18.14 11.40 -26.06
CA PHE A 155 -19.19 11.53 -25.06
C PHE A 155 -18.91 12.65 -24.05
N GLU A 156 -17.69 12.72 -23.51
CA GLU A 156 -17.26 13.80 -22.61
C GLU A 156 -17.37 15.18 -23.27
N LEU A 157 -16.92 15.31 -24.51
CA LEU A 157 -17.02 16.54 -25.28
C LEU A 157 -18.49 16.94 -25.47
N ALA A 158 -19.33 15.99 -25.88
CA ALA A 158 -20.77 16.22 -26.04
C ALA A 158 -21.44 16.67 -24.73
N LEU A 159 -21.08 16.06 -23.60
CA LEU A 159 -21.61 16.45 -22.29
C LEU A 159 -21.14 17.84 -21.84
N SER A 160 -19.90 18.22 -22.14
CA SER A 160 -19.32 19.50 -21.68
C SER A 160 -20.08 20.74 -22.14
N VAL A 161 -20.88 20.63 -23.22
CA VAL A 161 -21.77 21.69 -23.73
C VAL A 161 -23.22 21.22 -23.93
N ASN A 162 -23.61 20.10 -23.31
CA ASN A 162 -24.95 19.51 -23.39
C ASN A 162 -25.45 19.31 -24.84
N LEU A 163 -24.62 18.75 -25.72
CA LEU A 163 -25.05 18.41 -27.07
C LEU A 163 -26.15 17.32 -27.04
N PRO A 164 -27.19 17.42 -27.90
CA PRO A 164 -28.22 16.40 -28.01
C PRO A 164 -27.68 15.01 -28.40
N THR A 165 -26.58 14.98 -29.16
CA THR A 165 -25.93 13.75 -29.66
C THR A 165 -25.31 12.88 -28.56
N ALA A 166 -25.18 13.39 -27.33
CA ALA A 166 -24.64 12.61 -26.21
C ALA A 166 -25.43 11.30 -25.97
N ALA A 167 -26.75 11.29 -26.22
CA ALA A 167 -27.58 10.10 -26.10
C ALA A 167 -27.26 9.05 -27.16
N ASP A 168 -27.04 9.48 -28.40
CA ASP A 168 -26.68 8.59 -29.51
C ASP A 168 -25.28 8.01 -29.30
N ILE A 169 -24.33 8.82 -28.82
CA ILE A 169 -22.97 8.35 -28.49
C ILE A 169 -23.02 7.31 -27.36
N ALA A 170 -23.80 7.55 -26.30
CA ALA A 170 -23.98 6.58 -25.22
C ALA A 170 -24.61 5.26 -25.73
N ALA A 171 -25.57 5.33 -26.65
CA ALA A 171 -26.15 4.15 -27.27
C ALA A 171 -25.10 3.37 -28.10
N THR A 172 -24.22 4.07 -28.83
CA THR A 172 -23.09 3.46 -29.53
C THR A 172 -22.11 2.80 -28.57
N MET A 173 -21.76 3.47 -27.45
CA MET A 173 -20.91 2.89 -26.40
C MET A 173 -21.49 1.58 -25.85
N VAL A 174 -22.80 1.57 -25.55
CA VAL A 174 -23.52 0.37 -25.08
C VAL A 174 -23.53 -0.74 -26.14
N ALA A 175 -23.85 -0.40 -27.40
CA ALA A 175 -23.88 -1.38 -28.49
C ALA A 175 -22.50 -2.03 -28.66
N ARG A 176 -21.43 -1.25 -28.54
CA ARG A 176 -20.07 -1.72 -28.71
C ARG A 176 -19.55 -2.52 -27.53
N ALA A 177 -19.87 -2.13 -26.31
CA ALA A 177 -19.58 -2.93 -25.11
C ALA A 177 -20.23 -4.32 -25.22
N ASN A 178 -21.47 -4.39 -25.74
CA ASN A 178 -22.12 -5.67 -26.03
C ASN A 178 -21.40 -6.47 -27.13
N ALA A 179 -21.03 -5.82 -28.22
CA ALA A 179 -20.31 -6.47 -29.32
C ALA A 179 -18.94 -7.00 -28.90
N GLU A 180 -18.23 -6.33 -27.98
CA GLU A 180 -16.97 -6.85 -27.42
C GLU A 180 -17.20 -8.12 -26.60
N MET A 181 -18.27 -8.19 -25.80
CA MET A 181 -18.64 -9.41 -25.07
C MET A 181 -19.19 -10.54 -25.96
N ASP A 182 -19.53 -10.27 -27.22
CA ASP A 182 -19.95 -11.28 -28.19
C ASP A 182 -18.75 -11.93 -28.93
N ARG A 183 -17.53 -11.45 -28.68
CA ARG A 183 -16.31 -11.98 -29.29
C ARG A 183 -15.77 -13.17 -28.50
N ASP A 184 -14.98 -14.00 -29.18
CA ASP A 184 -14.28 -15.14 -28.55
C ASP A 184 -13.12 -14.71 -27.63
N ASP A 185 -12.75 -13.42 -27.67
CA ASP A 185 -11.73 -12.77 -26.84
C ASP A 185 -12.42 -12.05 -25.68
N GLU A 186 -11.99 -12.35 -24.45
CA GLU A 186 -12.61 -11.86 -23.20
C GLU A 186 -12.37 -10.34 -22.93
N GLY A 187 -11.78 -9.54 -23.82
CA GLY A 187 -11.34 -8.14 -23.62
C GLY A 187 -12.14 -7.24 -22.64
N PRO A 188 -11.91 -7.33 -21.31
CA PRO A 188 -12.79 -6.69 -20.34
C PRO A 188 -12.47 -5.21 -20.16
N GLY A 189 -11.24 -4.80 -20.51
CA GLY A 189 -10.79 -3.41 -20.44
C GLY A 189 -11.56 -2.48 -21.37
N ALA A 190 -11.89 -2.93 -22.59
CA ALA A 190 -12.68 -2.12 -23.53
C ALA A 190 -14.13 -1.97 -23.05
N VAL A 191 -14.72 -3.04 -22.50
CA VAL A 191 -16.07 -3.01 -21.91
C VAL A 191 -16.12 -2.05 -20.71
N GLY A 192 -15.14 -2.14 -19.80
CA GLY A 192 -15.02 -1.23 -18.65
C GLY A 192 -14.88 0.24 -19.09
N ALA A 193 -13.95 0.52 -20.00
CA ALA A 193 -13.74 1.89 -20.51
C ALA A 193 -15.01 2.52 -21.10
N LEU A 194 -15.83 1.74 -21.82
CA LEU A 194 -17.11 2.20 -22.37
C LEU A 194 -18.20 2.37 -21.30
N LEU A 195 -18.14 1.61 -20.21
CA LEU A 195 -19.17 1.57 -19.18
C LEU A 195 -18.95 2.64 -18.09
N ASP A 196 -17.71 2.85 -17.66
CA ASP A 196 -17.35 3.73 -16.52
C ASP A 196 -17.98 5.13 -16.63
N PRO A 197 -17.90 5.86 -17.78
CA PRO A 197 -18.47 7.20 -17.88
C PRO A 197 -20.00 7.23 -17.73
N LEU A 198 -20.68 6.13 -18.08
CA LEU A 198 -22.12 5.98 -17.94
C LEU A 198 -22.51 5.68 -16.48
N VAL A 199 -21.70 4.88 -15.78
CA VAL A 199 -21.88 4.52 -14.36
C VAL A 199 -21.71 5.73 -13.44
N GLU A 200 -20.74 6.60 -13.73
CA GLU A 200 -20.47 7.81 -12.95
C GLU A 200 -21.64 8.81 -12.91
N ARG A 201 -22.57 8.73 -13.88
CA ARG A 201 -23.56 9.77 -14.15
C ARG A 201 -24.99 9.22 -14.03
N PRO A 202 -25.78 9.64 -13.02
CA PRO A 202 -27.13 9.12 -12.78
C PRO A 202 -28.09 9.14 -13.98
N LYS A 203 -27.95 10.14 -14.86
CA LYS A 203 -28.76 10.26 -16.09
C LYS A 203 -28.64 9.03 -17.02
N TRP A 204 -27.52 8.33 -16.98
CA TRP A 204 -27.18 7.23 -17.90
C TRP A 204 -27.23 5.85 -17.24
N HIS A 205 -27.67 5.77 -15.98
CA HIS A 205 -27.75 4.51 -15.23
C HIS A 205 -28.67 3.48 -15.91
N ALA A 206 -29.76 3.93 -16.53
CA ALA A 206 -30.68 3.03 -17.25
C ALA A 206 -30.02 2.34 -18.45
N GLN A 207 -29.07 3.00 -19.12
CA GLN A 207 -28.30 2.44 -20.22
C GLN A 207 -27.15 1.55 -19.74
N ALA A 208 -26.49 1.93 -18.64
CA ALA A 208 -25.38 1.19 -18.06
C ALA A 208 -25.81 -0.13 -17.39
N LEU A 209 -26.98 -0.14 -16.73
CA LEU A 209 -27.49 -1.28 -15.97
C LEU A 209 -27.45 -2.63 -16.72
N PRO A 210 -28.08 -2.79 -17.90
CA PRO A 210 -28.08 -4.09 -18.60
C PRO A 210 -26.69 -4.52 -19.07
N VAL A 211 -25.78 -3.58 -19.36
CA VAL A 211 -24.40 -3.87 -19.75
C VAL A 211 -23.60 -4.36 -18.55
N ALA A 212 -23.73 -3.70 -17.39
CA ALA A 212 -23.06 -4.09 -16.15
C ALA A 212 -23.50 -5.49 -15.68
N GLU A 213 -24.81 -5.79 -15.74
CA GLU A 213 -25.36 -7.12 -15.44
C GLU A 213 -24.78 -8.19 -16.36
N ARG A 214 -24.80 -7.93 -17.68
CA ARG A 214 -24.27 -8.86 -18.67
C ARG A 214 -22.76 -9.08 -18.50
N ALA A 215 -22.00 -8.02 -18.27
CA ALA A 215 -20.54 -8.10 -18.09
C ALA A 215 -20.18 -8.91 -16.83
N ALA A 216 -20.89 -8.70 -15.72
CA ALA A 216 -20.67 -9.46 -14.50
C ALA A 216 -20.92 -10.97 -14.67
N GLU A 217 -21.89 -11.39 -15.50
CA GLU A 217 -22.11 -12.82 -15.78
C GLU A 217 -21.13 -13.36 -16.84
N HIS A 218 -20.85 -12.59 -17.89
CA HIS A 218 -19.95 -13.01 -18.95
C HIS A 218 -18.52 -13.26 -18.41
N TYR A 219 -18.01 -12.35 -17.58
CA TYR A 219 -16.67 -12.47 -16.98
C TYR A 219 -16.63 -13.26 -15.66
N ARG A 220 -17.59 -14.16 -15.43
CA ARG A 220 -17.70 -14.86 -14.14
C ARG A 220 -16.48 -15.71 -13.73
N ARG A 221 -15.62 -16.05 -14.67
CA ARG A 221 -14.41 -16.88 -14.48
C ARG A 221 -13.26 -16.09 -13.85
N ASP A 222 -13.17 -14.80 -14.12
CA ASP A 222 -12.19 -13.92 -13.49
C ASP A 222 -12.86 -13.21 -12.29
N PRO A 223 -12.48 -13.53 -11.05
CA PRO A 223 -13.12 -12.97 -9.87
C PRO A 223 -12.91 -11.46 -9.72
N HIS A 224 -11.77 -10.92 -10.17
CA HIS A 224 -11.47 -9.51 -10.05
C HIS A 224 -12.26 -8.69 -11.08
N VAL A 225 -12.29 -9.16 -12.33
CA VAL A 225 -13.06 -8.53 -13.40
C VAL A 225 -14.55 -8.58 -13.09
N ARG A 226 -15.08 -9.75 -12.70
CA ARG A 226 -16.48 -9.89 -12.27
C ARG A 226 -16.82 -8.93 -11.13
N ALA A 227 -15.98 -8.89 -10.09
CA ALA A 227 -16.21 -8.02 -8.95
C ALA A 227 -16.20 -6.54 -9.35
N SER A 228 -15.38 -6.14 -10.33
CA SER A 228 -15.41 -4.78 -10.89
C SER A 228 -16.79 -4.44 -11.46
N PHE A 229 -17.30 -5.27 -12.38
CA PHE A 229 -18.62 -5.04 -12.99
C PHE A 229 -19.78 -5.15 -11.99
N LEU A 230 -19.67 -5.98 -10.95
CA LEU A 230 -20.64 -5.98 -9.85
C LEU A 230 -20.61 -4.68 -9.03
N ARG A 231 -19.44 -4.05 -8.86
CA ARG A 231 -19.36 -2.72 -8.22
C ARG A 231 -20.03 -1.65 -9.08
N ASP A 232 -19.84 -1.71 -10.40
CA ASP A 232 -20.51 -0.83 -11.34
C ASP A 232 -22.03 -1.02 -11.30
N LEU A 233 -22.48 -2.28 -11.27
CA LEU A 233 -23.88 -2.66 -11.10
C LEU A 233 -24.47 -2.13 -9.78
N ALA A 234 -23.73 -2.24 -8.68
CA ALA A 234 -24.15 -1.66 -7.40
C ALA A 234 -24.23 -0.12 -7.46
N ALA A 235 -23.33 0.54 -8.20
CA ALA A 235 -23.30 1.98 -8.33
C ALA A 235 -24.50 2.53 -9.12
N VAL A 236 -24.97 1.82 -10.13
CA VAL A 236 -26.17 2.18 -10.92
C VAL A 236 -27.48 1.74 -10.28
N THR A 237 -27.43 0.81 -9.32
CA THR A 237 -28.62 0.28 -8.60
C THR A 237 -28.89 0.99 -7.26
N LYS A 238 -28.21 2.11 -6.96
CA LYS A 238 -28.29 2.82 -5.66
C LYS A 238 -29.71 3.14 -5.16
N GLY A 239 -30.70 3.23 -6.06
CA GLY A 239 -32.11 3.46 -5.72
C GLY A 239 -32.86 2.26 -5.14
N ASP A 240 -32.30 1.04 -5.22
CA ASP A 240 -32.86 -0.20 -4.64
C ASP A 240 -31.90 -0.75 -3.58
N PRO A 241 -32.09 -0.41 -2.28
CA PRO A 241 -31.23 -0.91 -1.20
C PRO A 241 -31.17 -2.43 -1.13
N GLY A 242 -32.27 -3.13 -1.44
CA GLY A 242 -32.30 -4.60 -1.44
C GLY A 242 -31.50 -5.17 -2.61
N GLY A 243 -31.58 -4.54 -3.78
CA GLY A 243 -30.73 -4.85 -4.94
C GLY A 243 -29.25 -4.64 -4.64
N VAL A 244 -28.88 -3.50 -4.06
CA VAL A 244 -27.50 -3.18 -3.68
C VAL A 244 -26.96 -4.20 -2.66
N GLU A 245 -27.74 -4.57 -1.65
CA GLU A 245 -27.32 -5.61 -0.70
C GLU A 245 -27.08 -6.95 -1.41
N ARG A 246 -28.00 -7.40 -2.28
CA ARG A 246 -27.81 -8.64 -3.06
C ARG A 246 -26.53 -8.61 -3.91
N ILE A 247 -26.24 -7.48 -4.56
CA ILE A 247 -25.03 -7.32 -5.38
C ILE A 247 -23.77 -7.34 -4.51
N ASN A 248 -23.75 -6.65 -3.37
CA ASN A 248 -22.61 -6.68 -2.45
C ASN A 248 -22.37 -8.10 -1.90
N ARG A 249 -23.45 -8.84 -1.59
CA ARG A 249 -23.36 -10.27 -1.24
C ARG A 249 -22.77 -11.09 -2.39
N ALA A 250 -23.13 -10.82 -3.64
CA ALA A 250 -22.56 -11.47 -4.82
C ALA A 250 -21.06 -11.16 -5.03
N ILE A 251 -20.60 -9.94 -4.69
CA ILE A 251 -19.17 -9.60 -4.71
C ILE A 251 -18.41 -10.43 -3.68
N ALA A 252 -18.89 -10.48 -2.43
CA ALA A 252 -18.27 -11.29 -1.39
C ALA A 252 -18.26 -12.78 -1.76
N ALA A 253 -19.35 -13.30 -2.33
CA ALA A 253 -19.46 -14.67 -2.81
C ALA A 253 -18.51 -14.95 -3.99
N THR A 254 -18.29 -13.99 -4.90
CA THR A 254 -17.35 -14.13 -6.03
C THR A 254 -15.95 -14.47 -5.54
N TYR A 255 -15.42 -13.67 -4.60
CA TYR A 255 -14.11 -13.93 -4.03
C TYR A 255 -14.08 -15.18 -3.15
N THR A 256 -15.13 -15.42 -2.36
CA THR A 256 -15.21 -16.61 -1.50
C THR A 256 -15.22 -17.91 -2.30
N ASN A 257 -15.97 -17.97 -3.40
CA ASN A 257 -16.04 -19.14 -4.28
C ASN A 257 -14.74 -19.30 -5.07
N ALA A 258 -14.15 -18.19 -5.54
CA ALA A 258 -12.85 -18.24 -6.22
C ALA A 258 -11.76 -18.80 -5.31
N ALA A 259 -11.78 -18.47 -4.02
CA ALA A 259 -10.84 -19.00 -3.03
C ALA A 259 -10.84 -20.54 -2.96
N GLU A 260 -11.94 -21.22 -3.30
CA GLU A 260 -12.02 -22.69 -3.32
C GLU A 260 -11.18 -23.31 -4.45
N GLY A 261 -10.94 -22.55 -5.53
CA GLY A 261 -10.09 -22.97 -6.66
C GLY A 261 -8.60 -22.64 -6.50
N PHE A 262 -8.22 -21.91 -5.44
CA PHE A 262 -6.84 -21.54 -5.17
C PHE A 262 -6.27 -22.29 -3.96
N THR A 263 -4.95 -22.40 -3.89
CA THR A 263 -4.21 -22.87 -2.71
C THR A 263 -3.23 -21.78 -2.23
N GLY A 264 -2.53 -22.05 -1.13
CA GLY A 264 -1.49 -21.17 -0.63
C GLY A 264 -1.99 -19.78 -0.22
N VAL A 265 -1.10 -18.80 -0.35
CA VAL A 265 -1.40 -17.38 -0.04
C VAL A 265 -2.48 -16.80 -0.96
N ALA A 266 -2.62 -17.28 -2.19
CA ALA A 266 -3.65 -16.80 -3.12
C ALA A 266 -5.07 -17.05 -2.57
N LYS A 267 -5.30 -18.22 -1.95
CA LYS A 267 -6.56 -18.53 -1.24
C LYS A 267 -6.84 -17.53 -0.12
N LEU A 268 -5.82 -17.24 0.70
CA LEU A 268 -5.93 -16.26 1.78
C LEU A 268 -6.23 -14.85 1.26
N MET A 269 -5.61 -14.44 0.15
CA MET A 269 -5.86 -13.14 -0.48
C MET A 269 -7.32 -13.00 -0.93
N MET A 270 -7.87 -14.00 -1.63
CA MET A 270 -9.28 -14.00 -2.05
C MET A 270 -10.23 -13.90 -0.86
N LEU A 271 -10.00 -14.67 0.20
CA LEU A 271 -10.81 -14.59 1.42
C LEU A 271 -10.66 -13.22 2.12
N THR A 272 -9.48 -12.60 2.03
CA THR A 272 -9.24 -11.26 2.60
C THR A 272 -10.02 -10.19 1.85
N GLU A 273 -10.00 -10.21 0.51
CA GLU A 273 -10.82 -9.33 -0.32
C GLU A 273 -12.32 -9.48 -0.01
N ALA A 274 -12.79 -10.73 0.13
CA ALA A 274 -14.16 -11.03 0.50
C ALA A 274 -14.52 -10.46 1.89
N ALA A 275 -13.66 -10.65 2.89
CA ALA A 275 -13.88 -10.18 4.26
C ALA A 275 -13.86 -8.65 4.35
N VAL A 276 -12.90 -7.98 3.69
CA VAL A 276 -12.82 -6.52 3.64
C VAL A 276 -14.08 -5.95 2.99
N HIS A 277 -14.51 -6.51 1.86
CA HIS A 277 -15.74 -6.08 1.20
C HIS A 277 -16.97 -6.27 2.09
N ALA A 278 -17.14 -7.45 2.69
CA ALA A 278 -18.28 -7.74 3.56
C ALA A 278 -18.33 -6.79 4.77
N ARG A 279 -17.18 -6.52 5.41
CA ARG A 279 -17.06 -5.55 6.51
C ARG A 279 -17.47 -4.16 6.07
N ASP A 280 -16.90 -3.67 4.97
CA ASP A 280 -17.09 -2.29 4.50
C ASP A 280 -18.54 -2.03 4.02
N LYS A 281 -19.26 -3.10 3.67
CA LYS A 281 -20.68 -3.06 3.30
C LYS A 281 -21.64 -3.46 4.44
N GLY A 282 -21.15 -3.75 5.63
CA GLY A 282 -21.99 -4.10 6.79
C GLY A 282 -22.64 -5.49 6.72
N LEU A 283 -22.13 -6.40 5.90
CA LEU A 283 -22.62 -7.78 5.75
C LEU A 283 -22.03 -8.67 6.86
N THR A 284 -22.54 -8.52 8.08
CA THR A 284 -21.94 -9.09 9.30
C THR A 284 -21.97 -10.63 9.35
N ASP A 285 -23.01 -11.24 8.80
CA ASP A 285 -23.15 -12.69 8.66
C ASP A 285 -22.06 -13.25 7.74
N LEU A 286 -21.94 -12.70 6.52
CA LEU A 286 -20.92 -13.13 5.56
C LEU A 286 -19.52 -12.84 6.06
N HIS A 287 -19.29 -11.68 6.68
CA HIS A 287 -18.00 -11.37 7.27
C HIS A 287 -17.62 -12.44 8.30
N THR A 288 -18.52 -12.80 9.23
CA THR A 288 -18.25 -13.86 10.21
C THR A 288 -17.92 -15.20 9.54
N ASP A 289 -18.73 -15.63 8.57
CA ASP A 289 -18.52 -16.90 7.86
C ASP A 289 -17.16 -16.94 7.11
N ILE A 290 -16.82 -15.85 6.42
CA ILE A 290 -15.54 -15.73 5.69
C ILE A 290 -14.37 -15.73 6.69
N ARG A 291 -14.51 -15.06 7.83
CA ARG A 291 -13.50 -15.03 8.89
C ARG A 291 -13.27 -16.42 9.48
N MET A 292 -14.32 -17.21 9.67
CA MET A 292 -14.20 -18.61 10.08
C MET A 292 -13.45 -19.44 9.03
N LYS A 293 -13.74 -19.24 7.73
CA LYS A 293 -12.98 -19.89 6.64
C LYS A 293 -11.50 -19.50 6.65
N GLN A 294 -11.17 -18.23 6.93
CA GLN A 294 -9.77 -17.79 7.08
C GLN A 294 -9.09 -18.46 8.27
N GLN A 295 -9.76 -18.48 9.44
CA GLN A 295 -9.22 -19.11 10.65
C GLN A 295 -8.99 -20.62 10.52
N ALA A 296 -9.75 -21.29 9.64
CA ALA A 296 -9.59 -22.71 9.38
C ALA A 296 -8.37 -23.05 8.51
N LEU A 297 -7.73 -22.07 7.87
CA LEU A 297 -6.52 -22.31 7.09
C LEU A 297 -5.34 -22.60 8.01
N THR A 298 -4.63 -23.67 7.71
CA THR A 298 -3.39 -24.08 8.39
C THR A 298 -2.16 -23.49 7.71
N ARG A 299 -0.98 -23.63 8.34
CA ARG A 299 0.29 -23.24 7.74
C ARG A 299 0.58 -24.03 6.45
N GLU A 300 0.18 -25.30 6.43
CA GLU A 300 0.30 -26.19 5.28
C GLU A 300 -0.60 -25.72 4.13
N ASP A 301 -1.85 -25.30 4.41
CA ASP A 301 -2.76 -24.75 3.40
C ASP A 301 -2.22 -23.46 2.75
N LEU A 302 -1.40 -22.72 3.49
CA LEU A 302 -0.75 -21.50 3.01
C LEU A 302 0.52 -21.76 2.19
N GLU A 303 0.98 -23.01 2.11
CA GLU A 303 2.16 -23.44 1.34
C GLU A 303 3.42 -22.60 1.66
N LEU A 304 3.54 -22.11 2.89
CA LEU A 304 4.62 -21.22 3.30
C LEU A 304 5.97 -21.96 3.33
N GLN A 305 6.96 -21.41 2.64
CA GLN A 305 8.33 -21.93 2.65
C GLN A 305 9.20 -21.22 3.68
N LYS A 306 10.02 -21.99 4.39
CA LYS A 306 11.00 -21.44 5.33
C LYS A 306 12.31 -21.18 4.63
N VAL A 307 12.71 -19.91 4.56
CA VAL A 307 14.05 -19.50 4.16
C VAL A 307 14.88 -19.25 5.42
N ARG A 308 16.11 -19.75 5.44
CA ARG A 308 17.06 -19.54 6.54
C ARG A 308 18.30 -18.83 6.00
N PHE A 309 18.81 -17.88 6.77
CA PHE A 309 20.05 -17.18 6.49
C PHE A 309 20.89 -17.17 7.76
N ASP A 310 22.18 -17.39 7.60
CA ASP A 310 23.13 -17.30 8.70
C ASP A 310 23.64 -15.87 8.83
N VAL A 311 23.61 -15.34 10.06
CA VAL A 311 24.14 -14.02 10.38
C VAL A 311 25.38 -14.21 11.24
N GLY A 312 26.55 -13.90 10.68
CA GLY A 312 27.81 -13.93 11.42
C GLY A 312 27.92 -12.72 12.35
N MET A 313 27.98 -12.96 13.67
CA MET A 313 28.27 -11.91 14.65
C MET A 313 29.76 -11.92 15.01
N PRO A 314 30.45 -10.76 15.02
CA PRO A 314 31.87 -10.71 15.40
C PRO A 314 32.13 -11.20 16.83
N GLU A 315 33.08 -12.12 17.00
CA GLU A 315 33.50 -12.69 18.30
C GLU A 315 33.87 -11.59 19.32
N LYS A 316 34.53 -10.53 18.86
CA LYS A 316 34.89 -9.36 19.69
C LYS A 316 33.71 -8.72 20.42
N LEU A 317 32.49 -8.82 19.88
CA LEU A 317 31.29 -8.32 20.57
C LEU A 317 30.97 -9.17 21.80
N PHE A 318 31.12 -10.49 21.70
CA PHE A 318 30.92 -11.42 22.81
C PHE A 318 32.04 -11.28 23.85
N ASP A 319 33.29 -11.13 23.41
CA ASP A 319 34.43 -10.86 24.32
C ASP A 319 34.21 -9.58 25.12
N ALA A 320 33.79 -8.50 24.45
CA ALA A 320 33.50 -7.23 25.12
C ALA A 320 32.31 -7.35 26.08
N ALA A 321 31.25 -8.08 25.69
CA ALA A 321 30.10 -8.34 26.56
C ALA A 321 30.50 -9.14 27.81
N SER A 322 31.34 -10.17 27.65
CA SER A 322 31.90 -10.96 28.75
C SER A 322 32.75 -10.09 29.68
N ALA A 323 33.68 -9.31 29.13
CA ALA A 323 34.55 -8.43 29.91
C ALA A 323 33.74 -7.39 30.71
N TYR A 324 32.73 -6.80 30.08
CA TYR A 324 31.87 -5.79 30.71
C TYR A 324 31.14 -6.33 31.96
N ILE A 325 30.66 -7.58 31.92
CA ILE A 325 30.06 -8.24 33.09
C ILE A 325 31.13 -8.77 34.05
N GLY A 326 32.29 -9.21 33.55
CA GLY A 326 33.44 -9.66 34.34
C GLY A 326 34.01 -8.59 35.26
N GLU A 327 33.84 -7.30 34.93
CA GLU A 327 34.22 -6.17 35.77
C GLU A 327 33.24 -5.84 36.90
N ALA A 328 32.06 -6.46 36.94
CA ALA A 328 31.05 -6.15 37.96
C ALA A 328 31.59 -6.48 39.37
N LYS A 329 31.29 -5.65 40.38
CA LYS A 329 31.80 -5.89 41.75
C LYS A 329 31.04 -6.99 42.47
N ASP A 330 29.74 -7.05 42.24
CA ASP A 330 28.80 -7.97 42.84
C ASP A 330 27.63 -8.26 41.87
N LEU A 331 26.69 -9.10 42.31
CA LEU A 331 25.50 -9.46 41.53
C LEU A 331 24.64 -8.23 41.15
N GLU A 332 24.51 -7.27 42.07
CA GLU A 332 23.66 -6.10 41.83
C GLU A 332 24.28 -5.18 40.78
N ASP A 333 25.59 -4.94 40.84
CA ASP A 333 26.35 -4.22 39.82
C ASP A 333 26.27 -4.94 38.46
N ALA A 334 26.34 -6.27 38.43
CA ALA A 334 26.20 -7.04 37.20
C ALA A 334 24.80 -6.87 36.57
N LEU A 335 23.73 -6.95 37.37
CA LEU A 335 22.35 -6.74 36.90
C LEU A 335 22.13 -5.30 36.41
N ARG A 336 22.69 -4.30 37.11
CA ARG A 336 22.64 -2.89 36.67
C ARG A 336 23.38 -2.66 35.36
N ARG A 337 24.54 -3.31 35.17
CA ARG A 337 25.29 -3.27 33.91
C ARG A 337 24.48 -3.85 32.75
N ILE A 338 23.81 -4.99 32.95
CA ILE A 338 22.90 -5.55 31.94
C ILE A 338 21.74 -4.59 31.64
N ALA A 339 21.10 -4.02 32.68
CA ALA A 339 20.04 -3.02 32.52
C ALA A 339 20.52 -1.74 31.81
N GLY A 340 21.79 -1.38 32.01
CA GLY A 340 22.46 -0.23 31.39
C GLY A 340 22.91 -0.47 29.95
N HIS A 341 22.63 -1.65 29.37
CA HIS A 341 22.90 -1.90 27.96
C HIS A 341 22.20 -0.83 27.11
N PRO A 342 22.91 -0.18 26.17
CA PRO A 342 22.33 0.90 25.38
C PRO A 342 21.16 0.38 24.54
N ALA A 343 20.04 1.11 24.55
CA ALA A 343 18.93 0.79 23.67
C ALA A 343 19.40 0.85 22.20
N PRO A 344 18.91 -0.04 21.31
CA PRO A 344 19.21 0.03 19.89
C PRO A 344 18.91 1.45 19.36
N PRO A 345 19.81 2.05 18.56
CA PRO A 345 19.59 3.39 18.05
C PRO A 345 18.29 3.42 17.26
N GLN A 346 17.41 4.34 17.64
CA GLN A 346 16.21 4.62 16.87
C GLN A 346 16.67 5.38 15.64
N ALA A 347 16.63 4.75 14.47
CA ALA A 347 16.85 5.49 13.23
C ALA A 347 15.78 6.58 13.17
N GLU A 348 16.20 7.84 13.32
CA GLU A 348 15.39 8.95 12.85
C GLU A 348 15.18 8.73 11.35
N SER A 349 14.02 9.12 10.84
CA SER A 349 13.70 9.01 9.42
C SER A 349 14.57 9.97 8.60
N THR A 350 15.87 9.71 8.51
CA THR A 350 16.73 10.35 7.52
C THR A 350 16.53 9.56 6.25
N ALA A 351 15.71 10.10 5.36
CA ALA A 351 15.55 9.67 3.97
C ALA A 351 16.86 9.77 3.16
N GLU A 352 17.96 10.20 3.78
CA GLU A 352 19.25 10.42 3.13
C GLU A 352 20.37 9.94 4.06
N GLY A 353 21.09 8.89 3.66
CA GLY A 353 22.41 8.56 4.22
C GLY A 353 22.45 7.37 5.18
N ASP A 354 22.46 6.15 4.64
CA ASP A 354 23.39 5.06 5.02
C ASP A 354 22.94 3.71 4.38
N GLU A 355 22.74 3.70 3.06
CA GLU A 355 22.33 2.48 2.33
C GLU A 355 23.46 1.46 2.07
N GLN A 356 24.69 1.70 2.53
CA GLN A 356 25.86 0.90 2.12
C GLN A 356 26.38 -0.12 3.14
N GLY A 357 25.75 -0.26 4.31
CA GLY A 357 26.23 -1.18 5.34
C GLY A 357 25.26 -2.32 5.65
N LEU A 358 25.56 -3.54 5.19
CA LEU A 358 25.13 -4.81 5.79
C LEU A 358 23.63 -5.17 5.73
N GLN A 359 23.07 -5.34 4.53
CA GLN A 359 21.85 -6.15 4.39
C GLN A 359 21.98 -7.07 3.16
N PRO A 360 21.77 -8.39 3.30
CA PRO A 360 21.39 -9.24 2.18
C PRO A 360 20.18 -8.63 1.46
N SER A 361 20.14 -8.70 0.13
CA SER A 361 19.06 -8.15 -0.70
C SER A 361 17.65 -8.59 -0.28
N PHE A 362 17.52 -9.77 0.35
CA PHE A 362 16.25 -10.31 0.84
C PHE A 362 15.64 -9.56 2.03
N LEU A 363 16.45 -8.90 2.88
CA LEU A 363 15.94 -8.13 4.02
C LEU A 363 15.45 -6.73 3.63
N ARG A 364 15.60 -6.37 2.34
CA ARG A 364 15.06 -5.16 1.72
C ARG A 364 13.74 -5.39 0.97
N LEU A 365 13.28 -6.64 0.89
CA LEU A 365 12.00 -6.94 0.25
C LEU A 365 10.87 -6.48 1.17
N ASP A 366 9.86 -5.84 0.60
CA ASP A 366 8.62 -5.56 1.31
C ASP A 366 8.00 -6.89 1.76
N THR A 367 7.80 -7.04 3.07
CA THR A 367 7.24 -8.26 3.65
C THR A 367 5.85 -8.00 4.20
N ASN A 368 4.89 -8.84 3.83
CA ASN A 368 3.60 -8.88 4.52
C ASN A 368 3.65 -9.95 5.61
N ARG A 369 3.22 -9.59 6.82
CA ARG A 369 3.11 -10.53 7.92
C ARG A 369 1.75 -11.22 7.94
N ILE A 370 1.77 -12.53 8.09
CA ILE A 370 0.59 -13.37 8.33
C ILE A 370 0.65 -13.84 9.77
N ASN A 371 -0.43 -13.62 10.53
CA ASN A 371 -0.59 -14.22 11.85
C ASN A 371 -1.01 -15.69 11.69
N THR A 372 -0.17 -16.67 11.98
CA THR A 372 -0.47 -18.07 11.68
C THR A 372 -1.50 -18.72 12.61
N ALA A 373 -1.75 -18.17 13.82
CA ALA A 373 -2.78 -18.68 14.73
C ALA A 373 -4.23 -18.44 14.26
N GLY A 374 -4.36 -17.65 13.20
CA GLY A 374 -5.58 -17.43 12.44
C GLY A 374 -5.15 -16.57 11.25
N PRO A 375 -4.81 -17.18 10.10
CA PRO A 375 -4.12 -16.50 9.02
C PRO A 375 -4.92 -15.34 8.49
N VAL A 376 -4.39 -14.17 8.81
CA VAL A 376 -4.90 -12.88 8.40
C VAL A 376 -3.68 -12.04 8.06
N LEU A 377 -3.77 -11.35 6.93
CA LEU A 377 -2.80 -10.32 6.58
C LEU A 377 -2.91 -9.22 7.62
N VAL A 378 -1.83 -8.99 8.36
CA VAL A 378 -1.80 -7.99 9.45
C VAL A 378 -1.76 -6.57 8.86
N HIS A 379 -1.47 -6.45 7.56
CA HIS A 379 -1.54 -5.21 6.78
C HIS A 379 -2.43 -5.37 5.55
N ASN A 380 -3.20 -4.32 5.23
CA ASN A 380 -3.71 -4.13 3.89
C ASN A 380 -2.55 -3.74 2.98
N THR A 381 -2.45 -4.41 1.84
CA THR A 381 -1.62 -3.99 0.70
C THR A 381 -1.83 -2.49 0.43
N GLY A 382 -0.78 -1.67 0.62
CA GLY A 382 -0.79 -0.25 0.26
C GLY A 382 -0.40 0.75 1.36
N LYS A 383 -0.31 0.33 2.64
CA LYS A 383 0.47 1.11 3.62
C LYS A 383 1.89 0.58 3.59
N GLN A 384 2.80 1.35 2.98
CA GLN A 384 4.24 1.08 3.09
C GLN A 384 4.58 0.89 4.56
N ASP A 385 5.28 -0.20 4.86
CA ASP A 385 6.01 -0.32 6.11
C ASP A 385 6.89 0.92 6.26
N ASP A 386 6.99 1.44 7.48
CA ASP A 386 8.10 2.31 7.82
C ASP A 386 9.37 1.48 7.57
N PRO A 387 10.21 1.81 6.57
CA PRO A 387 11.33 0.96 6.13
C PRO A 387 12.31 0.62 7.26
N GLY A 388 12.31 1.43 8.33
CA GLY A 388 13.10 1.20 9.53
C GLY A 388 12.52 0.19 10.51
N GLN A 389 11.28 -0.31 10.35
CA GLN A 389 10.68 -1.27 11.29
C GLN A 389 11.30 -2.66 11.22
N ASN A 390 11.49 -3.22 10.02
CA ASN A 390 12.17 -4.52 9.87
C ASN A 390 13.62 -4.47 10.36
N GLN A 391 14.33 -3.37 10.10
CA GLN A 391 15.67 -3.15 10.64
C GLN A 391 15.68 -3.08 12.18
N ARG A 392 14.68 -2.43 12.78
CA ARG A 392 14.53 -2.40 14.25
C ARG A 392 14.26 -3.78 14.83
N ALA A 393 13.43 -4.60 14.17
CA ALA A 393 13.19 -5.98 14.58
C ALA A 393 14.49 -6.81 14.54
N ILE A 394 15.27 -6.73 13.45
CA ILE A 394 16.55 -7.44 13.35
C ILE A 394 17.53 -6.98 14.43
N ARG A 395 17.66 -5.66 14.65
CA ARG A 395 18.53 -5.13 15.71
C ARG A 395 18.10 -5.62 17.09
N LEU A 396 16.80 -5.65 17.37
CA LEU A 396 16.24 -6.17 18.61
C LEU A 396 16.62 -7.63 18.84
N GLU A 397 16.50 -8.47 17.81
CA GLU A 397 16.87 -9.90 17.88
C GLU A 397 18.37 -10.08 18.14
N LEU A 398 19.23 -9.34 17.43
CA LEU A 398 20.69 -9.36 17.63
C LEU A 398 21.10 -8.85 19.03
N THR A 399 20.46 -7.79 19.52
CA THR A 399 20.67 -7.32 20.89
C THR A 399 20.28 -8.41 21.89
N GLY A 400 19.16 -9.11 21.66
CA GLY A 400 18.76 -10.23 22.50
C GLY A 400 19.83 -11.32 22.61
N VAL A 401 20.54 -11.63 21.52
CA VAL A 401 21.64 -12.62 21.53
C VAL A 401 22.77 -12.17 22.46
N LEU A 402 23.14 -10.89 22.42
CA LEU A 402 24.16 -10.34 23.33
C LEU A 402 23.71 -10.34 24.78
N ILE A 403 22.44 -10.00 25.05
CA ILE A 403 21.87 -10.01 26.39
C ILE A 403 21.81 -11.44 26.94
N SER A 404 21.43 -12.40 26.10
CA SER A 404 21.46 -13.83 26.44
C SER A 404 22.85 -14.24 26.92
N HIS A 405 23.87 -13.88 26.15
CA HIS A 405 25.27 -14.16 26.50
C HIS A 405 25.70 -13.46 27.81
N GLN A 406 25.30 -12.20 28.03
CA GLN A 406 25.59 -11.49 29.29
C GLN A 406 24.95 -12.15 30.51
N LEU A 407 23.73 -12.68 30.36
CA LEU A 407 23.05 -13.43 31.43
C LEU A 407 23.76 -14.75 31.73
N ASP A 408 24.34 -15.40 30.72
CA ASP A 408 25.10 -16.64 30.90
C ASP A 408 26.42 -16.37 31.63
N VAL A 409 27.14 -15.31 31.26
CA VAL A 409 28.36 -14.88 31.99
C VAL A 409 28.04 -14.50 33.45
N LEU A 410 26.90 -13.86 33.70
CA LEU A 410 26.45 -13.55 35.06
C LEU A 410 26.20 -14.84 35.85
N TRP A 411 25.54 -15.83 35.24
CA TRP A 411 25.27 -17.12 35.85
C TRP A 411 26.54 -17.88 36.20
N GLU A 412 27.47 -18.01 35.25
CA GLU A 412 28.76 -18.69 35.45
C GLU A 412 29.60 -18.05 36.55
N ARG A 413 29.54 -16.72 36.67
CA ARG A 413 30.37 -15.99 37.62
C ARG A 413 29.83 -16.00 39.05
N PHE A 414 28.52 -15.82 39.21
CA PHE A 414 27.91 -15.59 40.52
C PHE A 414 27.06 -16.75 41.02
N GLU A 415 26.58 -17.62 40.12
CA GLU A 415 25.65 -18.74 40.39
C GLU A 415 24.55 -18.37 41.43
N PRO A 416 23.83 -17.24 41.21
CA PRO A 416 23.06 -16.63 42.28
C PRO A 416 21.95 -17.54 42.78
N SER A 417 21.85 -17.68 44.10
CA SER A 417 20.70 -18.33 44.73
C SER A 417 19.43 -17.50 44.51
N ILE A 418 18.26 -18.15 44.58
CA ILE A 418 16.97 -17.46 44.53
C ILE A 418 16.90 -16.35 45.58
N ARG A 419 17.52 -16.54 46.75
CA ARG A 419 17.53 -15.55 47.83
C ARG A 419 18.35 -14.32 47.45
N GLU A 420 19.57 -14.49 46.96
CA GLU A 420 20.44 -13.39 46.54
C GLU A 420 19.80 -12.59 45.39
N MET A 421 19.26 -13.30 44.41
CA MET A 421 18.54 -12.69 43.29
C MET A 421 17.27 -11.95 43.76
N THR A 422 16.52 -12.50 44.71
CA THR A 422 15.36 -11.81 45.31
C THR A 422 15.78 -10.50 45.96
N THR A 423 16.86 -10.50 46.73
CA THR A 423 17.39 -9.29 47.37
C THR A 423 17.77 -8.24 46.34
N ALA A 424 18.52 -8.62 45.30
CA ALA A 424 18.99 -7.71 44.26
C ALA A 424 17.85 -7.13 43.39
N LEU A 425 16.76 -7.89 43.19
CA LEU A 425 15.62 -7.47 42.37
C LEU A 425 14.53 -6.71 43.14
N THR A 426 14.57 -6.69 44.47
CA THR A 426 13.50 -6.10 45.27
C THR A 426 13.50 -4.57 45.14
N ALA A 427 12.39 -4.03 44.64
CA ALA A 427 12.13 -2.60 44.60
C ALA A 427 10.75 -2.34 45.23
N LEU A 428 10.71 -1.84 46.47
CA LEU A 428 9.50 -1.84 47.30
C LEU A 428 8.23 -1.30 46.61
N VAL A 429 8.39 -0.27 45.78
CA VAL A 429 7.26 0.38 45.10
C VAL A 429 6.74 -0.44 43.91
N VAL A 430 7.63 -0.99 43.08
CA VAL A 430 7.26 -1.62 41.80
C VAL A 430 7.32 -3.16 41.82
N LEU A 431 8.16 -3.74 42.67
CA LEU A 431 8.34 -5.19 42.81
C LEU A 431 8.65 -5.60 44.26
N PRO A 432 7.61 -5.77 45.11
CA PRO A 432 7.78 -6.26 46.48
C PRO A 432 8.43 -7.65 46.54
N ALA A 433 9.02 -8.00 47.69
CA ALA A 433 9.86 -9.19 47.88
C ALA A 433 9.22 -10.51 47.41
N GLU A 434 7.91 -10.72 47.61
CA GLU A 434 7.23 -11.94 47.14
C GLU A 434 7.22 -12.06 45.61
N ARG A 435 6.99 -10.94 44.91
CA ARG A 435 7.03 -10.89 43.44
C ARG A 435 8.46 -10.89 42.92
N ALA A 436 9.40 -10.27 43.64
CA ALA A 436 10.82 -10.34 43.34
C ALA A 436 11.34 -11.79 43.42
N ARG A 437 10.84 -12.59 44.37
CA ARG A 437 11.13 -14.02 44.45
C ARG A 437 10.63 -14.80 43.24
N LEU A 438 9.46 -14.45 42.69
CA LEU A 438 8.96 -15.06 41.46
C LEU A 438 9.80 -14.66 40.24
N LEU A 439 10.23 -13.39 40.16
CA LEU A 439 11.14 -12.96 39.10
C LEU A 439 12.50 -13.66 39.20
N ALA A 440 13.03 -13.82 40.42
CA ALA A 440 14.25 -14.60 40.66
C ALA A 440 14.12 -16.06 40.20
N ARG A 441 12.93 -16.66 40.37
CA ARG A 441 12.64 -17.99 39.81
C ARG A 441 12.57 -17.97 38.28
N ALA A 442 12.06 -16.91 37.67
CA ALA A 442 12.06 -16.77 36.21
C ALA A 442 13.49 -16.73 35.66
N PHE A 443 14.41 -16.00 36.31
CA PHE A 443 15.84 -16.04 35.97
C PHE A 443 16.41 -17.45 36.12
N ARG A 444 16.12 -18.15 37.22
CA ARG A 444 16.56 -19.54 37.41
C ARG A 444 16.04 -20.49 36.32
N LEU A 445 14.76 -20.38 35.99
CA LEU A 445 14.13 -21.15 34.91
C LEU A 445 14.73 -20.84 33.55
N TYR A 446 15.18 -19.60 33.32
CA TYR A 446 15.86 -19.24 32.09
C TYR A 446 17.13 -20.06 31.93
N TRP A 447 18.00 -20.13 32.94
CA TRP A 447 19.23 -20.94 32.81
C TRP A 447 19.01 -22.46 32.78
N GLU A 448 17.96 -22.97 33.43
CA GLU A 448 17.72 -24.41 33.52
C GLU A 448 16.85 -24.99 32.39
N TYR A 449 15.88 -24.23 31.89
CA TYR A 449 14.86 -24.71 30.96
C TYR A 449 14.58 -23.74 29.80
N ASP A 450 15.17 -22.53 29.76
CA ASP A 450 15.00 -21.44 28.76
C ASP A 450 13.55 -20.95 28.55
N ASP A 451 12.65 -21.82 28.10
CA ASP A 451 11.30 -21.53 27.60
C ASP A 451 10.27 -21.25 28.71
N LEU A 452 10.35 -21.96 29.84
CA LEU A 452 9.42 -21.84 30.96
C LEU A 452 9.52 -20.49 31.68
N ALA A 453 10.66 -19.81 31.57
CA ALA A 453 10.89 -18.52 32.21
C ALA A 453 9.90 -17.44 31.72
N LEU A 454 9.49 -17.48 30.45
CA LEU A 454 8.58 -16.50 29.86
C LEU A 454 7.21 -16.46 30.55
N PHE A 455 6.65 -17.63 30.86
CA PHE A 455 5.34 -17.75 31.51
C PHE A 455 5.33 -17.10 32.90
N VAL A 456 6.49 -17.07 33.57
CA VAL A 456 6.64 -16.41 34.87
C VAL A 456 7.01 -14.94 34.70
N ALA A 457 7.93 -14.61 33.79
CA ALA A 457 8.48 -13.27 33.62
C ALA A 457 7.46 -12.27 33.03
N LEU A 458 6.72 -12.64 31.98
CA LEU A 458 5.81 -11.73 31.27
C LEU A 458 4.79 -11.01 32.18
N PRO A 459 4.00 -11.71 33.01
CA PRO A 459 3.04 -11.04 33.89
C PRO A 459 3.72 -10.15 34.94
N LEU A 460 4.95 -10.49 35.36
CA LEU A 460 5.73 -9.70 36.30
C LEU A 460 6.25 -8.41 35.63
N VAL A 461 6.80 -8.50 34.41
CA VAL A 461 7.25 -7.35 33.62
C VAL A 461 6.11 -6.36 33.38
N GLU A 462 4.95 -6.86 32.94
CA GLU A 462 3.76 -6.01 32.77
C GLU A 462 3.36 -5.35 34.09
N GLY A 463 3.41 -6.09 35.21
CA GLY A 463 3.14 -5.56 36.54
C GLY A 463 4.13 -4.49 37.02
N ILE A 464 5.43 -4.66 36.76
CA ILE A 464 6.49 -3.70 37.09
C ILE A 464 6.27 -2.40 36.31
N LEU A 465 6.10 -2.52 34.98
CA LEU A 465 5.89 -1.37 34.10
C LEU A 465 4.65 -0.58 34.53
N ARG A 466 3.54 -1.25 34.83
CA ARG A 466 2.31 -0.58 35.29
C ARG A 466 2.52 0.20 36.57
N ARG A 467 3.18 -0.38 37.58
CA ARG A 467 3.44 0.29 38.87
C ARG A 467 4.44 1.43 38.75
N TYR A 468 5.41 1.29 37.84
CA TYR A 468 6.32 2.37 37.48
C TYR A 468 5.54 3.53 36.84
N LEU A 469 4.79 3.25 35.77
CA LEU A 469 4.03 4.28 35.03
C LEU A 469 2.89 4.89 35.84
N GLN A 470 2.28 4.19 36.79
CA GLN A 470 1.27 4.75 37.69
C GLN A 470 1.74 5.99 38.45
N GLN A 471 3.06 6.18 38.59
CA GLN A 471 3.66 7.35 39.25
C GLN A 471 3.81 8.55 38.30
N HIS A 472 3.65 8.34 37.00
CA HIS A 472 4.02 9.31 35.96
C HIS A 472 2.88 9.60 34.96
N ILE A 473 2.05 8.61 34.64
CA ILE A 473 0.96 8.70 33.66
C ILE A 473 -0.29 7.92 34.09
N PRO A 474 -1.49 8.28 33.59
CA PRO A 474 -2.71 7.53 33.88
C PRO A 474 -2.66 6.09 33.33
N VAL A 475 -2.74 5.10 34.22
CA VAL A 475 -2.79 3.67 33.87
C VAL A 475 -4.22 3.10 33.96
N ILE A 476 -5.11 3.76 34.70
CA ILE A 476 -6.52 3.39 34.85
C ILE A 476 -7.36 4.47 34.16
N ASN A 477 -8.17 4.06 33.19
CA ASN A 477 -9.10 4.91 32.47
C ASN A 477 -10.48 4.84 33.13
N LEU A 478 -11.05 6.01 33.43
CA LEU A 478 -12.42 6.13 33.92
C LEU A 478 -13.42 5.85 32.79
N ALA A 479 -14.59 5.33 33.14
CA ALA A 479 -15.68 5.16 32.20
C ALA A 479 -16.11 6.52 31.63
N LYS A 480 -16.34 6.61 30.31
CA LYS A 480 -16.80 7.83 29.65
C LYS A 480 -17.89 7.50 28.64
N GLY A 481 -19.12 7.98 28.89
CA GLY A 481 -20.28 7.65 28.07
C GLY A 481 -20.59 6.16 28.09
N GLU A 482 -20.65 5.52 26.92
CA GLU A 482 -20.87 4.07 26.77
C GLU A 482 -19.59 3.23 26.91
N SER A 483 -18.40 3.87 27.01
CA SER A 483 -17.15 3.13 27.19
C SER A 483 -16.96 2.71 28.66
N ALA A 484 -16.86 1.40 28.88
CA ALA A 484 -16.46 0.88 30.18
C ALA A 484 -15.05 1.38 30.53
N GLY A 485 -14.86 1.83 31.77
CA GLY A 485 -13.53 2.11 32.31
C GLY A 485 -12.67 0.85 32.29
N GLY A 486 -11.35 1.01 32.38
CA GLY A 486 -10.46 -0.14 32.26
C GLY A 486 -9.01 0.17 32.54
N VAL A 487 -8.21 -0.88 32.54
CA VAL A 487 -6.76 -0.80 32.71
C VAL A 487 -6.13 -0.61 31.32
N GLY A 488 -5.23 0.35 31.18
CA GLY A 488 -4.56 0.65 29.90
C GLY A 488 -3.86 -0.59 29.33
N GLN A 489 -3.94 -0.83 28.03
CA GLN A 489 -3.28 -1.98 27.41
C GLN A 489 -1.76 -1.79 27.37
N LEU A 490 -0.99 -2.88 27.45
CA LEU A 490 0.48 -2.84 27.49
C LEU A 490 1.08 -2.04 26.33
N GLY A 491 0.60 -2.26 25.10
CA GLY A 491 1.07 -1.51 23.93
C GLY A 491 0.75 0.00 24.01
N GLY A 492 -0.38 0.37 24.62
CA GLY A 492 -0.70 1.78 24.88
C GLY A 492 0.25 2.42 25.89
N LEU A 493 0.56 1.71 26.97
CA LEU A 493 1.49 2.17 28.00
C LEU A 493 2.92 2.34 27.47
N LEU A 494 3.40 1.42 26.64
CA LEU A 494 4.72 1.51 26.03
C LEU A 494 4.82 2.66 25.01
N ARG A 495 3.73 2.95 24.29
CA ARG A 495 3.65 4.15 23.43
C ARG A 495 3.73 5.43 24.27
N SER A 496 2.94 5.53 25.34
CA SER A 496 3.00 6.70 26.24
C SER A 496 4.38 6.90 26.87
N LEU A 497 5.08 5.82 27.22
CA LEU A 497 6.47 5.88 27.69
C LEU A 497 7.42 6.35 26.58
N ALA A 498 7.24 5.88 25.34
CA ALA A 498 8.04 6.32 24.20
C ALA A 498 7.83 7.80 23.85
N ASP A 499 6.62 8.32 24.07
CA ASP A 499 6.26 9.72 23.84
C ASP A 499 6.72 10.66 24.97
N THR A 500 7.30 10.11 26.04
CA THR A 500 7.83 10.87 27.18
C THR A 500 9.36 10.68 27.27
N PRO A 501 10.16 11.35 26.43
CA PRO A 501 11.59 11.07 26.29
C PRO A 501 12.39 11.27 27.58
N ASP A 502 11.96 12.19 28.45
CA ASP A 502 12.62 12.48 29.73
C ASP A 502 12.43 11.38 30.79
N LEU A 503 11.48 10.47 30.58
CA LEU A 503 11.19 9.41 31.55
C LEU A 503 12.18 8.25 31.41
N ALA A 504 12.76 7.81 32.53
CA ALA A 504 13.73 6.71 32.51
C ALA A 504 13.14 5.43 31.87
N GLY A 505 13.90 4.82 30.95
CA GLY A 505 13.45 3.68 30.16
C GLY A 505 12.70 4.03 28.86
N SER A 506 12.45 5.32 28.58
CA SER A 506 11.86 5.80 27.31
C SER A 506 12.66 5.33 26.07
N ALA A 507 14.00 5.32 26.17
CA ALA A 507 14.90 4.87 25.10
C ALA A 507 14.60 3.44 24.65
N TRP A 508 14.19 2.58 25.57
CA TRP A 508 13.84 1.17 25.33
C TRP A 508 12.36 0.96 24.97
N ALA A 509 11.49 1.94 25.19
CA ALA A 509 10.05 1.76 25.12
C ALA A 509 9.56 1.28 23.75
N ARG A 510 10.14 1.80 22.65
CA ARG A 510 9.81 1.33 21.30
C ARG A 510 10.30 -0.09 21.01
N SER A 511 11.47 -0.45 21.51
CA SER A 511 12.01 -1.82 21.40
C SER A 511 11.15 -2.81 22.18
N PHE A 512 10.70 -2.45 23.38
CA PHE A 512 9.79 -3.29 24.16
C PHE A 512 8.37 -3.30 23.62
N LEU A 513 7.91 -2.22 22.98
CA LEU A 513 6.66 -2.21 22.23
C LEU A 513 6.71 -3.26 21.12
N LEU A 514 7.80 -3.24 20.34
CA LEU A 514 8.04 -4.21 19.27
C LEU A 514 8.10 -5.64 19.80
N LEU A 515 8.91 -5.89 20.84
CA LEU A 515 9.05 -7.22 21.45
C LEU A 515 7.73 -7.75 22.01
N LEU A 516 7.05 -6.96 22.83
CA LEU A 516 5.98 -7.45 23.70
C LEU A 516 4.60 -7.33 23.07
N ALA A 517 4.31 -6.26 22.34
CA ALA A 517 2.92 -5.85 22.10
C ALA A 517 2.58 -5.41 20.67
N GLU A 518 3.54 -5.33 19.74
CA GLU A 518 3.28 -4.89 18.35
C GLU A 518 3.01 -6.08 17.42
N PRO A 519 1.75 -6.37 17.05
CA PRO A 519 1.41 -7.51 16.20
C PRO A 519 1.86 -7.36 14.73
N THR A 520 2.06 -6.13 14.26
CA THR A 520 2.42 -5.82 12.86
C THR A 520 3.89 -6.11 12.59
N ALA A 521 4.76 -5.50 13.39
CA ALA A 521 6.19 -5.40 13.09
C ALA A 521 7.06 -6.24 14.02
N GLY A 522 6.55 -6.70 15.16
CA GLY A 522 7.37 -7.25 16.23
C GLY A 522 6.96 -8.64 16.70
N PRO A 523 7.80 -9.37 17.45
CA PRO A 523 7.48 -10.72 17.90
C PRO A 523 6.15 -10.84 18.67
N ASN A 524 5.68 -9.76 19.31
CA ASN A 524 4.43 -9.70 20.07
C ASN A 524 4.35 -10.80 21.15
N VAL A 525 5.49 -11.11 21.79
CA VAL A 525 5.68 -12.28 22.66
C VAL A 525 4.63 -12.34 23.76
N ARG A 526 4.24 -11.19 24.33
CA ARG A 526 3.26 -11.15 25.42
C ARG A 526 1.91 -11.69 24.97
N ASN A 527 1.37 -11.21 23.85
CA ASN A 527 0.06 -11.65 23.38
C ASN A 527 0.10 -13.07 22.84
N THR A 528 1.20 -13.45 22.17
CA THR A 528 1.37 -14.82 21.65
C THR A 528 1.34 -15.84 22.78
N ILE A 529 2.06 -15.60 23.88
CA ILE A 529 2.07 -16.51 25.05
C ILE A 529 0.77 -16.43 25.85
N ALA A 530 0.28 -15.22 26.16
CA ALA A 530 -0.89 -15.04 27.03
C ALA A 530 -2.21 -15.57 26.42
N HIS A 531 -2.27 -15.67 25.09
CA HIS A 531 -3.45 -16.16 24.36
C HIS A 531 -3.24 -17.53 23.72
N ASP A 532 -2.14 -18.22 24.04
CA ASP A 532 -1.84 -19.56 23.51
C ASP A 532 -1.79 -19.63 21.97
N LEU A 533 -1.20 -18.60 21.35
CA LEU A 533 -1.10 -18.44 19.89
C LEU A 533 0.27 -18.90 19.34
N TRP A 534 1.07 -19.62 20.12
CA TRP A 534 2.42 -20.03 19.76
C TRP A 534 2.41 -21.45 19.16
N GLU A 535 3.00 -21.62 17.97
CA GLU A 535 3.29 -22.93 17.39
C GLU A 535 4.59 -23.55 17.93
N SER A 536 5.51 -22.68 18.35
CA SER A 536 6.80 -23.04 18.91
C SER A 536 7.20 -22.03 19.98
N PHE A 537 7.95 -22.46 20.98
CA PHE A 537 8.45 -21.55 22.01
C PHE A 537 9.28 -20.42 21.40
N PRO A 538 9.13 -19.18 21.93
CA PRO A 538 10.00 -18.08 21.54
C PRO A 538 11.48 -18.44 21.76
N PRO A 539 12.38 -18.01 20.87
CA PRO A 539 13.81 -18.22 21.04
C PRO A 539 14.34 -17.68 22.38
N ARG A 540 15.36 -18.33 22.95
CA ARG A 540 16.00 -17.97 24.22
C ARG A 540 16.37 -16.48 24.31
N HIS A 541 16.88 -15.90 23.23
CA HIS A 541 17.27 -14.49 23.22
C HIS A 541 16.08 -13.52 23.34
N GLN A 542 14.87 -13.92 22.93
CA GLN A 542 13.65 -13.14 23.20
C GLN A 542 13.28 -13.22 24.68
N THR A 543 13.44 -14.37 25.33
CA THR A 543 13.30 -14.51 26.79
C THR A 543 14.28 -13.61 27.54
N ALA A 544 15.54 -13.59 27.11
CA ALA A 544 16.57 -12.70 27.65
C ALA A 544 16.15 -11.23 27.56
N MET A 545 15.55 -10.82 26.44
CA MET A 545 15.02 -9.46 26.27
C MET A 545 13.81 -9.14 27.17
N VAL A 546 12.95 -10.12 27.45
CA VAL A 546 11.86 -9.96 28.43
C VAL A 546 12.43 -9.76 29.84
N LEU A 547 13.46 -10.52 30.20
CA LEU A 547 14.16 -10.35 31.49
C LEU A 547 14.89 -8.99 31.55
N LEU A 548 15.52 -8.55 30.46
CA LEU A 548 16.09 -7.20 30.36
C LEU A 548 15.02 -6.13 30.60
N ALA A 549 13.82 -6.26 30.03
CA ALA A 549 12.73 -5.32 30.27
C ALA A 549 12.40 -5.20 31.76
N ALA A 550 12.40 -6.32 32.50
CA ALA A 550 12.25 -6.29 33.96
C ALA A 550 13.36 -5.45 34.61
N LEU A 551 14.62 -5.70 34.25
CA LEU A 551 15.78 -5.02 34.82
C LEU A 551 15.79 -3.52 34.50
N VAL A 552 15.49 -3.13 33.27
CA VAL A 552 15.41 -1.73 32.83
C VAL A 552 14.35 -0.98 33.62
N PHE A 553 13.15 -1.54 33.79
CA PHE A 553 12.09 -0.87 34.55
C PHE A 553 12.34 -0.85 36.05
N LEU A 554 13.03 -1.86 36.60
CA LEU A 554 13.49 -1.83 38.00
C LEU A 554 14.53 -0.74 38.21
N LEU A 555 15.50 -0.61 37.31
CA LEU A 555 16.51 0.44 37.36
C LEU A 555 15.86 1.83 37.24
N ALA A 556 14.94 2.01 36.28
CA ALA A 556 14.18 3.25 36.10
C ALA A 556 13.39 3.65 37.36
N ALA A 557 12.74 2.68 38.01
CA ALA A 557 12.01 2.93 39.26
C ALA A 557 12.93 3.28 40.44
N SER A 558 14.16 2.78 40.45
CA SER A 558 15.15 3.08 41.50
C SER A 558 15.79 4.47 41.38
N ALA A 559 15.77 5.09 40.19
CA ALA A 559 16.37 6.40 39.94
C ALA A 559 15.55 7.57 40.51
N GLY A 560 14.30 7.35 40.91
CA GLY A 560 13.38 8.39 41.42
C GLY A 560 12.92 9.38 40.34
N PRO A 561 11.89 10.21 40.60
CA PRO A 561 11.53 11.30 39.70
C PRO A 561 12.67 12.33 39.72
N THR A 562 13.34 12.52 38.58
CA THR A 562 14.28 13.64 38.38
C THR A 562 13.52 14.94 38.67
N GLY A 563 13.94 15.64 39.72
CA GLY A 563 13.30 16.87 40.17
C GLY A 563 13.18 17.89 39.05
N GLY A 564 11.97 18.42 38.87
CA GLY A 564 11.75 19.61 38.06
C GLY A 564 12.65 20.73 38.58
N ALA A 565 13.38 21.35 37.65
CA ALA A 565 14.10 22.58 37.92
C ALA A 565 13.12 23.62 38.47
N GLU A 566 13.41 24.14 39.66
CA GLU A 566 12.92 25.45 40.07
C GLU A 566 13.43 26.48 39.05
N GLY A 567 12.49 27.16 38.40
CA GLY A 567 12.69 28.31 37.51
C GLY A 567 11.43 29.13 37.45
#